data_AF-A0A1Q7T6Y4-F1
#
_entry.id   AF-A0A1Q7T6Y4-F1
#
_cell.length_a   1.000
_cell.length_b   1.000
_cell.length_c   1.000
_cell.angle_alpha   90.00
_cell.angle_beta   90.00
_cell.angle_gamma   90.00
#
_symmetry.space_group_name_H-M   'P 1'
#
loop_
_entity.id
_entity.type
_entity.pdbx_description
1 polymer ?
#
loop_
_entity_poly.entity_id
_entity_poly.type
_entity_poly.pdbx_seq_one_letter_code
_entity_poly.pdbx_strand_id
1 'polypeptide(L)'
;EDLLVVLATVVALRGLVAPIALPRVRPARAVAAGVAAYTLLMGFVVGSRHAALQTHALDLGYYVQVVWSIAHGHGAYVTLPAMHAWGDHFSPILYLLAPLGRLAPGGSALVLTQTVILCSGAVAVFVYAARRLHSVSDAARPAAALALLYLANPSLHGINIRDIHPQAFAVAFLVWAAAAFDAQRYGWCVLALVLTLGGREDAAIAVVGFGLWLALARRRWALGAAVVAASVLVLLVDLTWVMPYFRGSPYPHLDRYRHLGASVPEILVTLVARPWRWAPIVLTLPKLAYLAAMLAPLGFLPLLAPRALAAALPGLAMNLLSFDPVLFNYRSQYQSFVLPFFVLASVDGYARLRQWRASEARGGGGVRASVVPSGGPRPVPRLRVSATRVLAFGFLASAVLTARTVNDFMVTRWWPNDDR
;
A
#
# COMPACT_ATOMS: atom_id res chain seq x y z
N GLU A 1 5.83 -16.66 20.39
CA GLU A 1 5.19 -16.03 19.23
C GLU A 1 3.94 -16.79 18.80
N ASP A 2 4.01 -18.11 18.60
CA ASP A 2 2.85 -18.94 18.25
C ASP A 2 1.69 -18.78 19.23
N LEU A 3 1.96 -18.63 20.53
CA LEU A 3 0.94 -18.33 21.53
C LEU A 3 0.23 -16.98 21.29
N LEU A 4 0.96 -15.94 20.87
CA LEU A 4 0.38 -14.63 20.54
C LEU A 4 -0.45 -14.70 19.25
N VAL A 5 0.01 -15.46 18.25
CA VAL A 5 -0.73 -15.71 17.01
C VAL A 5 -2.01 -16.49 17.29
N VAL A 6 -1.93 -17.54 18.11
CA VAL A 6 -3.09 -18.32 18.57
C VAL A 6 -4.04 -17.44 19.36
N LEU A 7 -3.56 -16.63 20.30
CA LEU A 7 -4.38 -15.68 21.06
C LEU A 7 -5.06 -14.65 20.15
N ALA A 8 -4.32 -14.03 19.22
CA ALA A 8 -4.87 -13.08 18.27
C ALA A 8 -5.91 -13.72 17.35
N THR A 9 -5.66 -14.96 16.89
CA THR A 9 -6.58 -15.75 16.07
C THR A 9 -7.83 -16.11 16.86
N VAL A 10 -7.69 -16.56 18.11
CA VAL A 10 -8.81 -16.88 19.01
C VAL A 10 -9.65 -15.63 19.30
N VAL A 11 -9.02 -14.48 19.57
CA VAL A 11 -9.72 -13.21 19.78
C VAL A 11 -10.46 -12.77 18.50
N ALA A 12 -9.84 -12.92 17.34
CA ALA A 12 -10.46 -12.57 16.06
C ALA A 12 -11.60 -13.52 15.68
N LEU A 13 -11.44 -14.83 15.87
CA LEU A 13 -12.51 -15.83 15.72
C LEU A 13 -13.65 -15.57 16.70
N ARG A 14 -13.34 -15.26 17.96
CA ARG A 14 -14.32 -14.83 18.95
C ARG A 14 -15.06 -13.60 18.46
N GLY A 15 -14.37 -12.57 17.96
CA GLY A 15 -14.98 -11.35 17.43
C GLY A 15 -15.89 -11.57 16.21
N LEU A 16 -15.67 -12.64 15.44
CA LEU A 16 -16.56 -13.05 14.34
C LEU A 16 -17.82 -13.76 14.85
N VAL A 17 -17.71 -14.57 15.91
CA VAL A 17 -18.80 -15.37 16.48
C VAL A 17 -19.65 -14.55 17.45
N ALA A 18 -19.01 -13.78 18.33
CA ALA A 18 -19.61 -12.95 19.36
C ALA A 18 -18.93 -11.56 19.37
N PRO A 19 -19.69 -10.45 19.16
CA PRO A 19 -19.11 -9.12 19.18
C PRO A 19 -18.44 -8.85 20.53
N ILE A 20 -17.15 -8.49 20.51
CA ILE A 20 -16.43 -8.09 21.72
C ILE A 20 -16.88 -6.68 22.09
N ALA A 21 -17.37 -6.52 23.32
CA ALA A 21 -17.68 -5.19 23.86
C ALA A 21 -16.38 -4.42 24.07
N LEU A 22 -16.02 -3.59 23.10
CA LEU A 22 -14.87 -2.70 23.24
C LEU A 22 -15.19 -1.59 24.25
N PRO A 23 -14.22 -1.17 25.08
CA PRO A 23 -14.40 -0.03 25.96
C PRO A 23 -14.82 1.21 25.16
N ARG A 24 -15.60 2.10 25.77
CA ARG A 24 -16.06 3.35 25.15
C ARG A 24 -14.89 4.32 24.99
N VAL A 25 -14.06 4.09 23.97
CA VAL A 25 -12.91 4.93 23.62
C VAL A 25 -13.32 5.87 22.49
N ARG A 26 -12.93 7.15 22.59
CA ARG A 26 -13.09 8.10 21.49
C ARG A 26 -12.31 7.59 20.27
N PRO A 27 -12.90 7.54 19.06
CA PRO A 27 -12.24 6.95 17.89
C PRO A 27 -10.84 7.51 17.61
N ALA A 28 -10.64 8.82 17.77
CA ALA A 28 -9.32 9.45 17.63
C ALA A 28 -8.29 8.94 18.65
N ARG A 29 -8.69 8.66 19.89
CA ARG A 29 -7.81 8.07 20.92
C ARG A 29 -7.44 6.63 20.56
N ALA A 30 -8.36 5.87 19.97
CA ALA A 30 -8.06 4.52 19.50
C ALA A 30 -7.03 4.53 18.37
N VAL A 31 -7.15 5.47 17.42
CA VAL A 31 -6.15 5.66 16.35
C VAL A 31 -4.80 6.08 16.93
N ALA A 32 -4.76 7.04 17.86
CA ALA A 32 -3.52 7.48 18.50
C ALA A 32 -2.84 6.34 19.28
N ALA A 33 -3.61 5.53 20.01
CA ALA A 33 -3.10 4.34 20.70
C ALA A 33 -2.57 3.29 19.71
N GLY A 34 -3.27 3.07 18.59
CA GLY A 34 -2.82 2.18 17.52
C GLY A 34 -1.52 2.65 16.87
N VAL A 35 -1.40 3.97 16.59
CA VAL A 35 -0.19 4.61 16.08
C VAL A 35 0.97 4.40 17.05
N ALA A 36 0.77 4.72 18.34
CA ALA A 36 1.80 4.53 19.36
C ALA A 36 2.22 3.06 19.47
N ALA A 37 1.27 2.13 19.51
CA ALA A 37 1.55 0.70 19.58
C ALA A 37 2.31 0.21 18.34
N TYR A 38 1.93 0.64 17.14
CA TYR A 38 2.62 0.29 15.90
C TYR A 38 4.05 0.85 15.89
N THR A 39 4.24 2.12 16.21
CA THR A 39 5.56 2.76 16.24
C THR A 39 6.48 2.06 17.23
N LEU A 40 6.00 1.74 18.44
CA LEU A 40 6.80 1.04 19.45
C LEU A 40 7.12 -0.40 19.02
N LEU A 41 6.11 -1.17 18.59
CA LEU A 41 6.29 -2.57 18.21
C LEU A 41 7.18 -2.71 16.96
N MET A 42 6.83 -2.01 15.89
CA MET A 42 7.58 -2.10 14.64
C MET A 42 8.93 -1.42 14.76
N GLY A 43 9.04 -0.31 15.51
CA GLY A 43 10.31 0.32 15.84
C GLY A 43 11.25 -0.62 16.59
N PHE A 44 10.72 -1.35 17.59
CA PHE A 44 11.47 -2.40 18.29
C PHE A 44 11.89 -3.52 17.34
N VAL A 45 11.00 -4.00 16.46
CA VAL A 45 11.31 -5.05 15.49
C VAL A 45 12.41 -4.62 14.52
N VAL A 46 12.27 -3.48 13.85
CA VAL A 46 13.28 -3.03 12.87
C VAL A 46 14.60 -2.67 13.54
N GLY A 47 14.56 -2.08 14.74
CA GLY A 47 15.74 -1.78 15.53
C GLY A 47 16.48 -3.05 15.98
N SER A 48 15.75 -4.05 16.49
CA SER A 48 16.33 -5.32 16.93
C SER A 48 16.90 -6.11 15.77
N ARG A 49 16.24 -6.11 14.61
CA ARG A 49 16.77 -6.72 13.38
C ARG A 49 18.07 -6.07 12.94
N HIS A 50 18.16 -4.75 12.96
CA HIS A 50 19.38 -4.04 12.63
C HIS A 50 20.50 -4.35 13.64
N ALA A 51 20.20 -4.33 14.94
CA ALA A 51 21.17 -4.69 15.99
C ALA A 51 21.63 -6.15 15.88
N ALA A 52 20.77 -7.06 15.43
CA ALA A 52 21.08 -8.46 15.18
C ALA A 52 21.72 -8.73 13.81
N LEU A 53 22.10 -7.69 13.06
CA LEU A 53 22.70 -7.77 11.72
C LEU A 53 21.82 -8.48 10.67
N GLN A 54 20.50 -8.44 10.85
CA GLN A 54 19.50 -8.99 9.93
C GLN A 54 18.94 -7.93 8.95
N THR A 55 19.81 -7.03 8.52
CA THR A 55 19.53 -5.95 7.55
C THR A 55 20.54 -6.01 6.40
N HIS A 56 20.16 -5.57 5.21
CA HIS A 56 20.92 -5.89 3.99
C HIS A 56 21.84 -4.74 3.58
N ALA A 57 23.07 -5.09 3.19
CA ALA A 57 24.06 -4.09 2.74
C ALA A 57 23.62 -3.37 1.46
N LEU A 58 23.02 -4.08 0.50
CA LEU A 58 22.57 -3.51 -0.77
C LEU A 58 21.24 -2.75 -0.69
N ASP A 59 20.48 -2.91 0.39
CA ASP A 59 19.28 -2.11 0.66
C ASP A 59 19.59 -1.03 1.71
N LEU A 60 19.65 -1.40 3.00
CA LEU A 60 19.90 -0.44 4.08
C LEU A 60 21.28 0.22 3.98
N GLY A 61 22.34 -0.56 3.77
CA GLY A 61 23.72 -0.04 3.72
C GLY A 61 23.90 0.98 2.58
N TYR A 62 23.31 0.68 1.42
CA TYR A 62 23.24 1.58 0.27
C TYR A 62 22.64 2.93 0.65
N TYR A 63 21.42 2.96 1.21
CA TYR A 63 20.76 4.22 1.54
C TYR A 63 21.42 4.96 2.71
N VAL A 64 21.99 4.24 3.69
CA VAL A 64 22.83 4.84 4.74
C VAL A 64 23.98 5.61 4.12
N GLN A 65 24.68 5.00 3.17
CA GLN A 65 25.80 5.65 2.50
C GLN A 65 25.36 6.83 1.63
N VAL A 66 24.26 6.71 0.87
CA VAL A 66 23.72 7.85 0.09
C VAL A 66 23.44 9.05 0.98
N VAL A 67 22.70 8.84 2.08
CA VAL A 67 22.35 9.91 3.02
C VAL A 67 23.59 10.52 3.67
N TRP A 68 24.55 9.67 4.06
CA TRP A 68 25.82 10.13 4.63
C TRP A 68 26.63 10.96 3.63
N SER A 69 26.78 10.50 2.39
CA SER A 69 27.54 11.19 1.33
C SER A 69 26.93 12.56 0.99
N ILE A 70 25.61 12.63 0.85
CA ILE A 70 24.87 13.89 0.65
C ILE A 70 25.11 14.83 1.82
N ALA A 71 24.97 14.33 3.05
CA ALA A 71 25.13 15.13 4.26
C ALA A 71 26.54 15.75 4.37
N HIS A 72 27.57 15.07 3.87
CA HIS A 72 28.97 15.50 3.93
C HIS A 72 29.45 16.25 2.67
N GLY A 73 28.56 16.53 1.72
CA GLY A 73 28.91 17.30 0.51
C GLY A 73 29.67 16.50 -0.54
N HIS A 74 29.68 15.17 -0.45
CA HIS A 74 30.30 14.30 -1.44
C HIS A 74 29.39 14.02 -2.65
N GLY A 75 28.15 14.53 -2.64
CA GLY A 75 27.13 14.16 -3.62
C GLY A 75 26.50 12.80 -3.30
N ALA A 76 25.61 12.32 -4.17
CA ALA A 76 24.93 11.04 -3.98
C ALA A 76 25.75 9.89 -4.56
N TYR A 77 26.86 9.57 -3.90
CA TYR A 77 27.75 8.48 -4.28
C TYR A 77 27.76 7.37 -3.23
N VAL A 78 27.92 6.15 -3.72
CA VAL A 78 28.07 4.93 -2.92
C VAL A 78 29.31 4.16 -3.36
N THR A 79 29.83 3.30 -2.49
CA THR A 79 31.01 2.44 -2.76
C THR A 79 30.64 0.97 -2.90
N LEU A 80 29.39 0.59 -2.63
CA LEU A 80 28.91 -0.79 -2.75
C LEU A 80 27.57 -0.87 -3.52
N PRO A 81 27.62 -1.06 -4.86
CA PRO A 81 28.80 -0.94 -5.72
C PRO A 81 29.26 0.52 -5.86
N ALA A 82 30.50 0.75 -6.31
CA ALA A 82 31.01 2.10 -6.54
C ALA A 82 30.31 2.76 -7.73
N MET A 83 29.42 3.73 -7.45
CA MET A 83 28.65 4.43 -8.48
C MET A 83 27.99 5.72 -7.97
N HIS A 84 27.49 6.51 -8.91
CA HIS A 84 26.54 7.58 -8.62
C HIS A 84 25.16 6.96 -8.35
N ALA A 85 24.58 7.18 -7.17
CA ALA A 85 23.34 6.55 -6.72
C ALA A 85 22.15 6.82 -7.65
N TRP A 86 22.04 8.05 -8.16
CA TRP A 86 21.03 8.45 -9.15
C TRP A 86 21.13 7.71 -10.49
N GLY A 87 22.23 7.03 -10.78
CA GLY A 87 22.35 6.14 -11.95
C GLY A 87 21.74 4.74 -11.73
N ASP A 88 21.34 4.41 -10.50
CA ASP A 88 20.71 3.14 -10.15
C ASP A 88 19.26 3.29 -9.70
N HIS A 89 19.00 4.26 -8.81
CA HIS A 89 17.66 4.69 -8.43
C HIS A 89 17.65 6.19 -8.15
N PHE A 90 16.89 6.97 -8.91
CA PHE A 90 16.79 8.42 -8.71
C PHE A 90 15.82 8.73 -7.57
N SER A 91 16.35 9.05 -6.38
CA SER A 91 15.57 9.21 -5.14
C SER A 91 15.88 10.52 -4.41
N PRO A 92 15.54 11.69 -4.99
CA PRO A 92 15.88 12.99 -4.42
C PRO A 92 15.22 13.28 -3.06
N ILE A 93 14.22 12.51 -2.62
CA ILE A 93 13.68 12.65 -1.27
C ILE A 93 14.73 12.41 -0.18
N LEU A 94 15.80 11.67 -0.49
CA LEU A 94 16.90 11.40 0.44
C LEU A 94 17.64 12.67 0.88
N TYR A 95 17.59 13.76 0.09
CA TYR A 95 18.12 15.06 0.52
C TYR A 95 17.41 15.59 1.78
N LEU A 96 16.13 15.28 1.97
CA LEU A 96 15.40 15.65 3.20
C LEU A 96 15.87 14.85 4.42
N LEU A 97 16.52 13.70 4.20
CA LEU A 97 17.07 12.86 5.25
C LEU A 97 18.55 13.18 5.56
N ALA A 98 19.19 14.06 4.79
CA ALA A 98 20.59 14.47 5.00
C ALA A 98 20.90 14.93 6.44
N PRO A 99 20.01 15.64 7.17
CA PRO A 99 20.27 15.97 8.57
C PRO A 99 20.51 14.74 9.46
N LEU A 100 19.85 13.60 9.17
CA LEU A 100 20.07 12.35 9.92
C LEU A 100 21.48 11.80 9.69
N GLY A 101 22.05 12.00 8.49
CA GLY A 101 23.43 11.63 8.19
C GLY A 101 24.48 12.37 9.02
N ARG A 102 24.13 13.52 9.61
CA ARG A 102 24.99 14.27 10.57
C ARG A 102 24.66 13.94 12.02
N LEU A 103 23.38 13.97 12.38
CA LEU A 103 22.92 13.94 13.77
C LEU A 103 22.79 12.54 14.36
N ALA A 104 22.46 11.55 13.51
CA ALA A 104 22.24 10.17 13.91
C ALA A 104 22.70 9.22 12.79
N PRO A 105 24.00 9.22 12.44
CA PRO A 105 24.52 8.43 11.34
C PRO A 105 24.27 6.93 11.57
N GLY A 106 23.90 6.21 10.51
CA GLY A 106 23.66 4.76 10.54
C GLY A 106 22.25 4.35 10.12
N GLY A 107 21.97 3.05 10.21
CA GLY A 107 20.71 2.46 9.72
C GLY A 107 19.50 2.71 10.62
N SER A 108 19.69 2.75 11.94
CA SER A 108 18.60 2.87 12.92
C SER A 108 17.70 4.09 12.71
N ALA A 109 18.29 5.27 12.51
CA ALA A 109 17.51 6.50 12.30
C ALA A 109 16.67 6.43 11.03
N LEU A 110 17.20 5.82 9.97
CA LEU A 110 16.52 5.67 8.68
C LEU A 110 15.33 4.71 8.76
N VAL A 111 15.51 3.51 9.34
CA VAL A 111 14.41 2.54 9.48
C VAL A 111 13.31 3.03 10.43
N LEU A 112 13.68 3.78 11.47
CA LEU A 112 12.70 4.43 12.36
C LEU A 112 11.96 5.57 11.65
N THR A 113 12.65 6.34 10.81
CA THR A 113 12.02 7.39 10.00
C THR A 113 10.97 6.81 9.05
N GLN A 114 11.29 5.71 8.36
CA GLN A 114 10.31 5.00 7.54
C GLN A 114 9.11 4.53 8.36
N THR A 115 9.36 3.93 9.54
CA THR A 115 8.29 3.48 10.45
C THR A 115 7.34 4.62 10.82
N VAL A 116 7.88 5.80 11.17
CA VAL A 116 7.08 6.99 11.53
C VAL A 116 6.27 7.49 10.33
N ILE A 117 6.89 7.57 9.14
CA ILE A 117 6.21 8.00 7.91
C ILE A 117 5.04 7.05 7.60
N LEU A 118 5.28 5.74 7.57
CA LEU A 118 4.25 4.73 7.32
C LEU A 118 3.12 4.81 8.35
N CYS A 119 3.46 5.00 9.62
CA CYS A 119 2.48 5.12 10.70
C CYS A 119 1.59 6.38 10.57
N SER A 120 2.16 7.49 10.08
CA SER A 120 1.38 8.71 9.77
C SER A 120 0.25 8.46 8.76
N GLY A 121 0.41 7.45 7.90
CA GLY A 121 -0.63 7.00 6.98
C GLY A 121 -1.92 6.59 7.69
N ALA A 122 -1.87 6.04 8.91
CA ALA A 122 -3.08 5.70 9.67
C ALA A 122 -3.90 6.93 10.06
N VAL A 123 -3.22 8.02 10.40
CA VAL A 123 -3.86 9.32 10.67
C VAL A 123 -4.50 9.84 9.39
N ALA A 124 -3.81 9.73 8.25
CA ALA A 124 -4.36 10.09 6.94
C ALA A 124 -5.61 9.27 6.60
N VAL A 125 -5.58 7.96 6.81
CA VAL A 125 -6.73 7.05 6.61
C VAL A 125 -7.89 7.47 7.49
N PHE A 126 -7.65 7.77 8.77
CA PHE A 126 -8.70 8.21 9.69
C PHE A 126 -9.36 9.51 9.22
N VAL A 127 -8.56 10.52 8.84
CA VAL A 127 -9.05 11.81 8.34
C VAL A 127 -9.82 11.64 7.03
N TYR A 128 -9.27 10.88 6.09
CA TYR A 128 -9.91 10.57 4.81
C TYR A 128 -11.23 9.83 5.00
N ALA A 129 -11.24 8.75 5.79
CA ALA A 129 -12.42 7.95 6.05
C ALA A 129 -13.50 8.72 6.82
N ALA A 130 -13.15 9.53 7.81
CA ALA A 130 -14.11 10.35 8.56
C ALA A 130 -14.85 11.32 7.63
N ARG A 131 -14.16 11.92 6.65
CA ARG A 131 -14.79 12.78 5.63
C ARG A 131 -15.65 11.98 4.66
N ARG A 132 -15.16 10.85 4.15
CA ARG A 132 -15.89 10.02 3.18
C ARG A 132 -17.13 9.36 3.77
N LEU A 133 -17.11 9.06 5.06
CA LEU A 133 -18.20 8.40 5.78
C LEU A 133 -19.13 9.36 6.51
N HIS A 134 -19.02 10.68 6.33
CA HIS A 134 -19.81 11.68 7.07
C HIS A 134 -21.34 11.45 7.03
N SER A 135 -21.86 10.84 5.97
CA SER A 135 -23.29 10.51 5.83
C SER A 135 -23.71 9.24 6.57
N VAL A 136 -22.77 8.52 7.18
CA VAL A 136 -23.00 7.28 7.92
C VAL A 136 -23.11 7.63 9.41
N SER A 137 -24.15 7.13 10.08
CA SER A 137 -24.25 7.26 11.53
C SER A 137 -23.01 6.70 12.21
N ASP A 138 -22.47 7.45 13.17
CA ASP A 138 -21.26 7.09 13.92
C ASP A 138 -19.99 6.91 13.04
N ALA A 139 -19.86 7.72 11.98
CA ALA A 139 -18.78 7.67 10.97
C ALA A 139 -17.35 7.57 11.54
N ALA A 140 -17.12 8.13 12.73
CA ALA A 140 -15.81 8.13 13.37
C ALA A 140 -15.34 6.73 13.78
N ARG A 141 -16.24 5.82 14.20
CA ARG A 141 -15.87 4.44 14.56
C ARG A 141 -15.38 3.60 13.38
N PRO A 142 -16.10 3.49 12.24
CA PRO A 142 -15.58 2.76 11.08
C PRO A 142 -14.36 3.45 10.47
N ALA A 143 -14.25 4.77 10.55
CA ALA A 143 -13.02 5.46 10.16
C ALA A 143 -11.81 5.02 11.00
N ALA A 144 -11.97 4.95 12.33
CA ALA A 144 -10.92 4.45 13.22
C ALA A 144 -10.62 2.96 12.96
N ALA A 145 -11.65 2.13 12.72
CA ALA A 145 -11.46 0.73 12.40
C ALA A 145 -10.65 0.53 11.10
N LEU A 146 -10.91 1.32 10.04
CA LEU A 146 -10.16 1.28 8.79
C LEU A 146 -8.70 1.77 8.97
N ALA A 147 -8.47 2.78 9.82
CA ALA A 147 -7.12 3.22 10.16
C ALA A 147 -6.34 2.17 10.96
N LEU A 148 -6.99 1.49 11.91
CA LEU A 148 -6.39 0.36 12.63
C LEU A 148 -6.16 -0.85 11.73
N LEU A 149 -7.04 -1.08 10.76
CA LEU A 149 -6.88 -2.13 9.75
C LEU A 149 -5.68 -1.86 8.83
N TYR A 150 -5.44 -0.59 8.48
CA TYR A 150 -4.23 -0.17 7.79
C TYR A 150 -2.98 -0.50 8.61
N LEU A 151 -2.95 -0.16 9.91
CA LEU A 151 -1.83 -0.47 10.79
C LEU A 151 -1.64 -1.97 11.02
N ALA A 152 -2.71 -2.76 11.01
CA ALA A 152 -2.66 -4.21 11.13
C ALA A 152 -2.30 -4.92 9.81
N ASN A 153 -2.24 -4.20 8.69
CA ASN A 153 -2.09 -4.80 7.38
C ASN A 153 -0.70 -5.47 7.22
N PRO A 154 -0.63 -6.76 6.86
CA PRO A 154 0.62 -7.50 6.79
C PRO A 154 1.54 -7.00 5.67
N SER A 155 0.99 -6.42 4.61
CA SER A 155 1.78 -5.79 3.55
C SER A 155 2.48 -4.53 4.06
N LEU A 156 1.82 -3.75 4.91
CA LEU A 156 2.45 -2.61 5.58
C LEU A 156 3.58 -3.05 6.50
N HIS A 157 3.41 -4.17 7.22
CA HIS A 157 4.46 -4.74 8.07
C HIS A 157 5.64 -5.24 7.24
N GLY A 158 5.38 -5.98 6.16
CA GLY A 158 6.42 -6.45 5.25
C GLY A 158 7.23 -5.31 4.65
N ILE A 159 6.57 -4.26 4.15
CA ILE A 159 7.23 -3.04 3.66
C ILE A 159 8.11 -2.43 4.75
N ASN A 160 7.60 -2.30 5.99
CA ASN A 160 8.33 -1.64 7.06
C ASN A 160 9.55 -2.44 7.55
N ILE A 161 9.44 -3.78 7.57
CA ILE A 161 10.50 -4.69 8.04
C ILE A 161 11.63 -4.83 7.02
N ARG A 162 11.34 -4.68 5.72
CA ARG A 162 12.34 -4.74 4.65
C ARG A 162 13.12 -3.44 4.52
N ASP A 163 13.96 -3.17 5.51
CA ASP A 163 14.93 -2.06 5.51
C ASP A 163 14.29 -0.71 5.12
N ILE A 164 15.10 0.32 4.85
CA ILE A 164 14.57 1.58 4.30
C ILE A 164 14.45 1.48 2.78
N HIS A 165 13.31 1.91 2.26
CA HIS A 165 13.05 2.09 0.85
C HIS A 165 12.35 3.44 0.66
N PRO A 166 12.98 4.44 0.05
CA PRO A 166 12.37 5.76 -0.17
C PRO A 166 11.01 5.71 -0.89
N GLN A 167 10.80 4.75 -1.79
CA GLN A 167 9.50 4.49 -2.42
C GLN A 167 8.37 4.10 -1.43
N ALA A 168 8.70 3.53 -0.27
CA ALA A 168 7.71 3.13 0.74
C ALA A 168 6.95 4.32 1.31
N PHE A 169 7.54 5.51 1.27
CA PHE A 169 6.90 6.73 1.76
C PHE A 169 5.64 7.08 0.95
N ALA A 170 5.55 6.60 -0.30
CA ALA A 170 4.38 6.75 -1.16
C ALA A 170 3.10 6.22 -0.50
N VAL A 171 3.19 5.17 0.34
CA VAL A 171 2.03 4.59 1.03
C VAL A 171 1.32 5.65 1.88
N ALA A 172 2.06 6.40 2.69
CA ALA A 172 1.48 7.43 3.55
C ALA A 172 1.17 8.71 2.76
N PHE A 173 2.08 9.14 1.88
CA PHE A 173 1.92 10.38 1.14
C PHE A 173 0.73 10.36 0.19
N LEU A 174 0.46 9.25 -0.50
CA LEU A 174 -0.70 9.17 -1.41
C LEU A 174 -2.05 9.17 -0.66
N VAL A 175 -2.11 8.59 0.54
CA VAL A 175 -3.31 8.69 1.37
C VAL A 175 -3.47 10.12 1.92
N TRP A 176 -2.38 10.78 2.32
CA TRP A 176 -2.41 12.19 2.70
C TRP A 176 -2.81 13.09 1.53
N ALA A 177 -2.34 12.81 0.32
CA ALA A 177 -2.71 13.53 -0.89
C ALA A 177 -4.22 13.44 -1.14
N ALA A 178 -4.79 12.23 -1.05
CA ALA A 178 -6.23 12.03 -1.19
C ALA A 178 -7.03 12.74 -0.08
N ALA A 179 -6.56 12.66 1.17
CA ALA A 179 -7.17 13.33 2.31
C ALA A 179 -7.15 14.87 2.16
N ALA A 180 -6.03 15.42 1.68
CA ALA A 180 -5.85 16.84 1.42
C ALA A 180 -6.72 17.31 0.25
N PHE A 181 -6.77 16.54 -0.84
CA PHE A 181 -7.59 16.84 -2.00
C PHE A 181 -9.09 16.91 -1.64
N ASP A 182 -9.60 15.91 -0.92
CA ASP A 182 -10.99 15.88 -0.48
C ASP A 182 -11.30 16.96 0.58
N ALA A 183 -10.28 17.44 1.29
CA ALA A 183 -10.38 18.60 2.19
C ALA A 183 -10.22 19.95 1.46
N GLN A 184 -10.12 19.96 0.12
CA GLN A 184 -9.82 21.14 -0.71
C GLN A 184 -8.52 21.87 -0.34
N ARG A 185 -7.58 21.17 0.30
CA ARG A 185 -6.25 21.67 0.65
C ARG A 185 -5.25 21.28 -0.43
N TYR A 186 -5.42 21.84 -1.63
CA TYR A 186 -4.69 21.40 -2.83
C TYR A 186 -3.16 21.57 -2.72
N GLY A 187 -2.66 22.60 -2.03
CA GLY A 187 -1.22 22.76 -1.80
C GLY A 187 -0.59 21.57 -1.06
N TRP A 188 -1.27 21.05 -0.04
CA TRP A 188 -0.84 19.85 0.69
C TRP A 188 -0.95 18.58 -0.16
N CYS A 189 -1.95 18.52 -1.06
CA CYS A 189 -2.03 17.44 -2.04
C CYS A 189 -0.83 17.45 -2.99
N VAL A 190 -0.51 18.61 -3.58
CA VAL A 190 0.63 18.77 -4.49
C VAL A 190 1.94 18.43 -3.78
N LEU A 191 2.15 18.94 -2.56
CA LEU A 191 3.35 18.61 -1.77
C LEU A 191 3.49 17.10 -1.57
N ALA A 192 2.41 16.41 -1.18
CA ALA A 192 2.46 14.96 -0.98
C ALA A 192 2.74 14.19 -2.29
N LEU A 193 2.21 14.64 -3.43
CA LEU A 193 2.53 14.06 -4.74
C LEU A 193 3.98 14.30 -5.16
N VAL A 194 4.52 15.51 -4.93
CA VAL A 194 5.93 15.83 -5.19
C VAL A 194 6.85 14.99 -4.31
N LEU A 195 6.54 14.84 -3.02
CA LEU A 195 7.28 13.95 -2.12
C LEU A 195 7.20 12.48 -2.56
N THR A 196 6.07 12.06 -3.14
CA THR A 196 5.92 10.72 -3.71
C THR A 196 6.83 10.56 -4.93
N LEU A 197 6.82 11.51 -5.87
CA LEU A 197 7.70 11.49 -7.06
C LEU A 197 9.18 11.47 -6.67
N GLY A 198 9.57 12.21 -5.63
CA GLY A 198 10.95 12.20 -5.16
C GLY A 198 11.38 10.90 -4.47
N GLY A 199 10.43 9.99 -4.20
CA GLY A 199 10.68 8.71 -3.55
C GLY A 199 11.60 7.81 -4.36
N ARG A 200 11.34 7.68 -5.66
CA ARG A 200 12.12 6.86 -6.62
C ARG A 200 11.62 7.19 -8.03
N GLU A 201 12.41 6.96 -9.07
CA GLU A 201 12.01 7.24 -10.47
C GLU A 201 10.68 6.58 -10.86
N ASP A 202 10.45 5.35 -10.38
CA ASP A 202 9.26 4.57 -10.68
C ASP A 202 8.06 4.95 -9.79
N ALA A 203 8.22 5.81 -8.80
CA ALA A 203 7.11 6.34 -8.00
C ALA A 203 6.14 7.19 -8.83
N ALA A 204 6.56 7.66 -10.00
CA ALA A 204 5.69 8.24 -11.01
C ALA A 204 4.53 7.29 -11.41
N ILE A 205 4.74 5.97 -11.39
CA ILE A 205 3.68 4.97 -11.64
C ILE A 205 2.57 5.08 -10.58
N ALA A 206 2.94 5.32 -9.32
CA ALA A 206 1.96 5.52 -8.26
C ALA A 206 1.20 6.83 -8.45
N VAL A 207 1.85 7.90 -8.89
CA VAL A 207 1.18 9.19 -9.16
C VAL A 207 0.27 9.12 -10.40
N VAL A 208 0.61 8.31 -11.40
CA VAL A 208 -0.34 7.93 -12.48
C VAL A 208 -1.59 7.28 -11.87
N GLY A 209 -1.42 6.36 -10.93
CA GLY A 209 -2.51 5.78 -10.15
C GLY A 209 -3.37 6.83 -9.44
N PHE A 210 -2.75 7.85 -8.84
CA PHE A 210 -3.45 8.97 -8.22
C PHE A 210 -4.23 9.82 -9.24
N GLY A 211 -3.67 10.07 -10.42
CA GLY A 211 -4.37 10.72 -11.53
C GLY A 211 -5.60 9.94 -11.99
N LEU A 212 -5.50 8.60 -12.08
CA LEU A 212 -6.64 7.72 -12.34
C LEU A 212 -7.69 7.78 -11.22
N TRP A 213 -7.26 7.86 -9.95
CA TRP A 213 -8.17 8.06 -8.82
C TRP A 213 -8.95 9.38 -8.94
N LEU A 214 -8.27 10.49 -9.29
CA LEU A 214 -8.92 11.78 -9.52
C LEU A 214 -9.94 11.70 -10.66
N ALA A 215 -9.57 11.09 -11.79
CA ALA A 215 -10.44 10.96 -12.95
C ALA A 215 -11.66 10.07 -12.66
N LEU A 216 -11.44 8.86 -12.12
CA LEU A 216 -12.46 7.83 -12.02
C LEU A 216 -13.25 7.91 -10.71
N ALA A 217 -12.57 8.03 -9.56
CA ALA A 217 -13.22 8.04 -8.25
C ALA A 217 -13.76 9.42 -7.86
N ARG A 218 -13.15 10.50 -8.36
CA ARG A 218 -13.58 11.90 -8.10
C ARG A 218 -14.20 12.60 -9.31
N ARG A 219 -14.28 11.95 -10.47
CA ARG A 219 -14.86 12.51 -11.72
C ARG A 219 -14.16 13.80 -12.18
N ARG A 220 -12.92 14.03 -11.76
CA ARG A 220 -12.09 15.18 -12.13
C ARG A 220 -11.25 14.82 -13.35
N TRP A 221 -11.90 14.51 -14.47
CA TRP A 221 -11.27 13.94 -15.66
C TRP A 221 -10.10 14.76 -16.20
N ALA A 222 -10.30 16.07 -16.41
CA ALA A 222 -9.25 16.94 -16.94
C ALA A 222 -8.04 17.02 -16.00
N LEU A 223 -8.27 17.20 -14.69
CA LEU A 223 -7.19 17.23 -13.70
C LEU A 223 -6.48 15.88 -13.59
N GLY A 224 -7.24 14.78 -13.58
CA GLY A 224 -6.68 13.43 -13.55
C GLY A 224 -5.82 13.15 -14.78
N ALA A 225 -6.28 13.54 -15.97
CA ALA A 225 -5.51 13.43 -17.21
C ALA A 225 -4.23 14.29 -17.18
N ALA A 226 -4.30 15.51 -16.66
CA ALA A 226 -3.14 16.38 -16.49
C ALA A 226 -2.10 15.77 -15.54
N VAL A 227 -2.53 15.21 -14.40
CA VAL A 227 -1.64 14.52 -13.45
C VAL A 227 -1.02 13.28 -14.08
N VAL A 228 -1.81 12.46 -14.79
CA VAL A 228 -1.29 11.28 -15.51
C VAL A 228 -0.24 11.70 -16.54
N ALA A 229 -0.54 12.68 -17.39
CA ALA A 229 0.38 13.14 -18.43
C ALA A 229 1.69 13.69 -17.83
N ALA A 230 1.60 14.50 -16.77
CA ALA A 230 2.76 15.03 -16.07
C ALA A 230 3.61 13.91 -15.44
N SER A 231 2.99 12.95 -14.76
CA SER A 231 3.72 11.81 -14.17
C SER A 231 4.37 10.91 -15.22
N VAL A 232 3.69 10.64 -16.33
CA VAL A 232 4.28 9.89 -17.45
C VAL A 232 5.48 10.64 -18.03
N LEU A 233 5.38 11.96 -18.20
CA LEU A 233 6.50 12.78 -18.67
C LEU A 233 7.68 12.71 -17.70
N VAL A 234 7.45 12.84 -16.38
CA VAL A 234 8.50 12.69 -15.36
C VAL A 234 9.16 11.33 -15.44
N LEU A 235 8.37 10.24 -15.51
CA LEU A 235 8.91 8.90 -15.66
C LEU A 235 9.78 8.78 -16.91
N LEU A 236 9.31 9.25 -18.06
CA LEU A 236 10.08 9.21 -19.31
C LEU A 236 11.38 10.00 -19.20
N VAL A 237 11.34 11.20 -18.61
CA VAL A 237 12.53 12.03 -18.38
C VAL A 237 13.53 11.31 -17.48
N ASP A 238 13.07 10.69 -16.39
CA ASP A 238 13.94 9.96 -15.48
C ASP A 238 14.63 8.78 -16.17
N LEU A 239 13.86 7.99 -16.91
CA LEU A 239 14.35 6.77 -17.57
C LEU A 239 15.25 7.06 -18.78
N THR A 240 15.02 8.16 -19.50
CA THR A 240 15.72 8.45 -20.78
C THR A 240 16.80 9.52 -20.68
N TRP A 241 16.77 10.39 -19.67
CA TRP A 241 17.74 11.48 -19.51
C TRP A 241 18.43 11.43 -18.15
N VAL A 242 17.69 11.48 -17.04
CA VAL A 242 18.28 11.69 -15.71
C VAL A 242 19.16 10.52 -15.30
N MET A 243 18.63 9.30 -15.27
CA MET A 243 19.41 8.14 -14.85
C MET A 243 20.54 7.80 -15.84
N PRO A 244 20.32 7.80 -17.17
CA PRO A 244 21.39 7.58 -18.13
C PRO A 244 22.52 8.60 -18.03
N TYR A 245 22.22 9.87 -17.72
CA TYR A 245 23.23 10.91 -17.47
C TYR A 245 24.17 10.53 -16.32
N PHE A 246 23.63 10.05 -15.19
CA PHE A 246 24.45 9.66 -14.03
C PHE A 246 25.13 8.30 -14.19
N ARG A 247 24.54 7.38 -14.98
CA ARG A 247 25.02 6.00 -15.14
C ARG A 247 25.99 5.82 -16.31
N GLY A 248 25.88 6.64 -17.36
CA GLY A 248 26.59 6.43 -18.62
C GLY A 248 26.11 5.21 -19.43
N SER A 249 24.94 4.65 -19.08
CA SER A 249 24.31 3.53 -19.79
C SER A 249 22.78 3.59 -19.68
N PRO A 250 22.02 2.85 -20.51
CA PRO A 250 20.57 2.82 -20.43
C PRO A 250 20.04 2.36 -19.07
N TYR A 251 18.76 2.66 -18.81
CA TYR A 251 18.08 2.32 -17.56
C TYR A 251 18.15 0.81 -17.22
N PRO A 252 18.65 0.42 -16.03
CA PRO A 252 19.05 -0.96 -15.76
C PRO A 252 17.91 -1.92 -15.42
N HIS A 253 16.72 -1.42 -15.04
CA HIS A 253 15.68 -2.28 -14.45
C HIS A 253 14.63 -2.79 -15.45
N LEU A 254 14.81 -2.56 -16.76
CA LEU A 254 13.89 -3.06 -17.80
C LEU A 254 13.97 -4.58 -18.00
N ASP A 255 15.06 -5.23 -17.58
CA ASP A 255 15.28 -6.66 -17.81
C ASP A 255 14.18 -7.55 -17.21
N ARG A 256 13.53 -7.09 -16.13
CA ARG A 256 12.36 -7.73 -15.52
C ARG A 256 11.15 -7.87 -16.47
N TYR A 257 11.15 -7.09 -17.55
CA TYR A 257 10.08 -7.02 -18.56
C TYR A 257 10.58 -7.34 -19.98
N ARG A 258 11.80 -7.88 -20.14
CA ARG A 258 12.42 -8.16 -21.46
C ARG A 258 11.57 -9.03 -22.40
N HIS A 259 10.68 -9.85 -21.85
CA HIS A 259 9.76 -10.70 -22.61
C HIS A 259 8.62 -9.92 -23.28
N LEU A 260 8.36 -8.69 -22.83
CA LEU A 260 7.38 -7.78 -23.41
C LEU A 260 7.99 -6.91 -24.52
N GLY A 261 9.30 -6.68 -24.49
CA GLY A 261 10.03 -5.94 -25.50
C GLY A 261 11.41 -5.52 -25.00
N ALA A 262 12.27 -5.09 -25.92
CA ALA A 262 13.62 -4.59 -25.64
C ALA A 262 13.67 -3.09 -25.29
N SER A 263 12.55 -2.38 -25.42
CA SER A 263 12.45 -0.95 -25.13
C SER A 263 11.08 -0.57 -24.56
N VAL A 264 10.97 0.59 -23.90
CA VAL A 264 9.70 1.09 -23.35
C VAL A 264 8.60 1.17 -24.43
N PRO A 265 8.83 1.73 -25.64
CA PRO A 265 7.81 1.72 -26.69
C PRO A 265 7.36 0.32 -27.10
N GLU A 266 8.28 -0.63 -27.24
CA GLU A 266 7.95 -2.01 -27.62
C GLU A 266 7.12 -2.70 -26.53
N ILE A 267 7.48 -2.50 -25.25
CA ILE A 267 6.71 -3.01 -24.11
C ILE A 267 5.28 -2.47 -24.17
N LEU A 268 5.09 -1.16 -24.36
CA LEU A 268 3.77 -0.54 -24.46
C LEU A 268 2.95 -1.11 -25.63
N VAL A 269 3.58 -1.31 -26.80
CA VAL A 269 2.92 -1.94 -27.95
C VAL A 269 2.50 -3.38 -27.62
N THR A 270 3.37 -4.18 -27.00
CA THR A 270 3.05 -5.55 -26.61
C THR A 270 1.90 -5.62 -25.61
N LEU A 271 1.84 -4.69 -24.64
CA LEU A 271 0.76 -4.65 -23.65
C LEU A 271 -0.61 -4.52 -24.28
N VAL A 272 -0.74 -3.72 -25.34
CA VAL A 272 -2.01 -3.43 -26.02
C VAL A 272 -2.27 -4.42 -27.16
N ALA A 273 -1.29 -4.60 -28.04
CA ALA A 273 -1.47 -5.33 -29.31
C ALA A 273 -1.27 -6.84 -29.19
N ARG A 274 -0.66 -7.33 -28.10
CA ARG A 274 -0.27 -8.75 -27.95
C ARG A 274 -0.61 -9.33 -26.56
N PRO A 275 -1.87 -9.25 -26.10
CA PRO A 275 -2.26 -9.68 -24.76
C PRO A 275 -2.00 -11.17 -24.46
N TRP A 276 -1.98 -12.02 -25.49
CA TRP A 276 -1.64 -13.44 -25.35
C TRP A 276 -0.20 -13.68 -24.86
N ARG A 277 0.71 -12.70 -24.99
CA ARG A 277 2.09 -12.81 -24.49
C ARG A 277 2.19 -12.66 -22.98
N TRP A 278 1.29 -11.89 -22.35
CA TRP A 278 1.37 -11.57 -20.93
C TRP A 278 0.22 -12.14 -20.10
N ALA A 279 -0.93 -12.43 -20.69
CA ALA A 279 -2.07 -12.98 -19.96
C ALA A 279 -1.74 -14.29 -19.21
N PRO A 280 -1.03 -15.28 -19.81
CA PRO A 280 -0.62 -16.49 -19.08
C PRO A 280 0.37 -16.21 -17.95
N ILE A 281 1.16 -15.13 -18.07
CA ILE A 281 2.15 -14.72 -17.08
C ILE A 281 1.48 -14.09 -15.86
N VAL A 282 0.39 -13.35 -16.06
CA VAL A 282 -0.38 -12.68 -15.00
C VAL A 282 -1.35 -13.65 -14.31
N LEU A 283 -2.03 -14.52 -15.07
CA LEU A 283 -3.09 -15.40 -14.58
C LEU A 283 -2.53 -16.74 -14.06
N THR A 284 -1.62 -16.66 -13.08
CA THR A 284 -1.04 -17.83 -12.41
C THR A 284 -1.54 -17.94 -10.98
N LEU A 285 -1.58 -19.16 -10.43
CA LEU A 285 -2.02 -19.40 -9.05
C LEU A 285 -1.22 -18.57 -8.02
N PRO A 286 0.12 -18.43 -8.10
CA PRO A 286 0.87 -17.57 -7.18
C PRO A 286 0.45 -16.10 -7.23
N LYS A 287 0.19 -15.55 -8.43
CA LYS A 287 -0.24 -14.15 -8.59
C LYS A 287 -1.68 -13.93 -8.13
N LEU A 288 -2.57 -14.90 -8.35
CA LEU A 288 -3.92 -14.87 -7.79
C LEU A 288 -3.90 -14.96 -6.26
N ALA A 289 -3.05 -15.81 -5.69
CA ALA A 289 -2.86 -15.90 -4.24
C ALA A 289 -2.30 -14.59 -3.66
N TYR A 290 -1.37 -13.94 -4.36
CA TYR A 290 -0.86 -12.60 -4.01
C TYR A 290 -1.98 -11.55 -4.00
N LEU A 291 -2.82 -11.49 -5.03
CA LEU A 291 -3.96 -10.57 -5.08
C LEU A 291 -4.95 -10.84 -3.92
N ALA A 292 -5.24 -12.10 -3.64
CA ALA A 292 -6.05 -12.48 -2.49
C ALA A 292 -5.42 -12.05 -1.16
N ALA A 293 -4.10 -12.24 -0.99
CA ALA A 293 -3.36 -11.83 0.20
C ALA A 293 -3.31 -10.30 0.38
N MET A 294 -3.41 -9.53 -0.71
CA MET A 294 -3.52 -8.07 -0.67
C MET A 294 -4.93 -7.58 -0.34
N LEU A 295 -5.97 -8.26 -0.82
CA LEU A 295 -7.38 -7.86 -0.64
C LEU A 295 -7.99 -8.37 0.68
N ALA A 296 -7.60 -9.57 1.13
CA ALA A 296 -8.19 -10.20 2.31
C ALA A 296 -7.99 -9.41 3.62
N PRO A 297 -6.80 -8.83 3.92
CA PRO A 297 -6.61 -7.94 5.07
C PRO A 297 -7.54 -6.73 5.09
N LEU A 298 -8.05 -6.34 3.93
CA LEU A 298 -8.99 -5.23 3.76
C LEU A 298 -10.45 -5.69 3.66
N GLY A 299 -10.72 -6.96 3.98
CA GLY A 299 -12.04 -7.58 3.91
C GLY A 299 -12.65 -7.58 2.51
N PHE A 300 -11.82 -7.55 1.45
CA PHE A 300 -12.26 -7.42 0.06
C PHE A 300 -13.11 -6.18 -0.22
N LEU A 301 -13.13 -5.19 0.69
CA LEU A 301 -13.79 -3.90 0.48
C LEU A 301 -13.35 -3.17 -0.80
N PRO A 302 -12.08 -3.23 -1.25
CA PRO A 302 -11.68 -2.55 -2.48
C PRO A 302 -12.50 -2.96 -3.71
N LEU A 303 -12.95 -4.23 -3.78
CA LEU A 303 -13.75 -4.75 -4.88
C LEU A 303 -15.12 -4.06 -5.00
N LEU A 304 -15.62 -3.49 -3.90
CA LEU A 304 -16.87 -2.75 -3.90
C LEU A 304 -16.73 -1.34 -4.48
N ALA A 305 -15.51 -0.85 -4.71
CA ALA A 305 -15.23 0.47 -5.26
C ALA A 305 -14.32 0.41 -6.52
N PRO A 306 -14.78 -0.21 -7.63
CA PRO A 306 -13.96 -0.44 -8.83
C PRO A 306 -13.34 0.84 -9.41
N ARG A 307 -14.01 2.00 -9.31
CA ARG A 307 -13.47 3.29 -9.77
C ARG A 307 -12.27 3.76 -8.94
N ALA A 308 -12.28 3.51 -7.63
CA ALA A 308 -11.16 3.81 -6.75
C ALA A 308 -10.08 2.73 -6.87
N LEU A 309 -10.47 1.46 -6.99
CA LEU A 309 -9.56 0.33 -7.15
C LEU A 309 -8.76 0.41 -8.47
N ALA A 310 -9.34 0.96 -9.54
CA ALA A 310 -8.65 1.18 -10.81
C ALA A 310 -7.36 2.02 -10.68
N ALA A 311 -7.25 2.84 -9.63
CA ALA A 311 -6.04 3.59 -9.33
C ALA A 311 -4.83 2.70 -8.98
N ALA A 312 -5.06 1.47 -8.54
CA ALA A 312 -4.00 0.51 -8.26
C ALA A 312 -3.48 -0.19 -9.53
N LEU A 313 -4.14 -0.05 -10.69
CA LEU A 313 -3.80 -0.78 -11.91
C LEU A 313 -2.37 -0.53 -12.39
N PRO A 314 -1.81 0.70 -12.37
CA PRO A 314 -0.43 0.92 -12.81
C PRO A 314 0.58 0.15 -11.94
N GLY A 315 0.46 0.22 -10.61
CA GLY A 315 1.31 -0.52 -9.68
C GLY A 315 1.10 -2.04 -9.76
N LEU A 316 -0.15 -2.49 -9.94
CA LEU A 316 -0.44 -3.91 -10.17
C LEU A 316 0.11 -4.41 -11.49
N ALA A 317 0.07 -3.61 -12.56
CA ALA A 317 0.66 -3.96 -13.85
C ALA A 317 2.17 -4.14 -13.69
N MET A 318 2.85 -3.18 -13.05
CA MET A 318 4.27 -3.31 -12.71
C MET A 318 4.56 -4.63 -11.99
N ASN A 319 3.78 -4.96 -10.96
CA ASN A 319 4.03 -6.14 -10.13
C ASN A 319 3.69 -7.46 -10.83
N LEU A 320 2.54 -7.52 -11.51
CA LEU A 320 2.00 -8.74 -12.10
C LEU A 320 2.60 -9.08 -13.47
N LEU A 321 3.11 -8.10 -14.21
CA LEU A 321 3.77 -8.34 -15.49
C LEU A 321 5.22 -8.84 -15.32
N SER A 322 5.80 -8.73 -14.13
CA SER A 322 7.15 -9.22 -13.87
C SER A 322 7.20 -10.73 -13.69
N PHE A 323 8.33 -11.33 -14.05
CA PHE A 323 8.68 -12.70 -13.66
C PHE A 323 9.31 -12.81 -12.28
N ASP A 324 9.80 -11.70 -11.73
CA ASP A 324 10.49 -11.69 -10.44
C ASP A 324 9.48 -11.88 -9.29
N PRO A 325 9.55 -12.98 -8.52
CA PRO A 325 8.65 -13.26 -7.42
C PRO A 325 8.62 -12.18 -6.34
N VAL A 326 9.68 -11.37 -6.23
CA VAL A 326 9.74 -10.30 -5.23
C VAL A 326 8.70 -9.21 -5.50
N LEU A 327 8.30 -8.99 -6.77
CA LEU A 327 7.34 -7.96 -7.17
C LEU A 327 5.89 -8.36 -6.86
N PHE A 328 5.57 -9.65 -6.87
CA PHE A 328 4.25 -10.16 -6.47
C PHE A 328 4.26 -10.90 -5.13
N ASN A 329 5.22 -10.57 -4.26
CA ASN A 329 5.17 -10.94 -2.85
C ASN A 329 4.48 -9.83 -2.05
N TYR A 330 3.41 -10.17 -1.32
CA TYR A 330 2.60 -9.17 -0.60
C TYR A 330 3.37 -8.47 0.53
N ARG A 331 4.49 -9.03 0.98
CA ARG A 331 5.36 -8.49 2.04
C ARG A 331 6.50 -7.63 1.51
N SER A 332 6.37 -7.15 0.29
CA SER A 332 7.45 -6.53 -0.48
C SER A 332 7.35 -5.02 -0.55
N GLN A 333 8.50 -4.35 -0.63
CA GLN A 333 8.55 -2.91 -0.86
C GLN A 333 7.85 -2.50 -2.17
N TYR A 334 7.79 -3.38 -3.17
CA TYR A 334 7.08 -3.14 -4.44
C TYR A 334 5.56 -2.95 -4.29
N GLN A 335 5.02 -3.25 -3.12
CA GLN A 335 3.60 -3.05 -2.82
C GLN A 335 3.27 -1.62 -2.42
N SER A 336 4.29 -0.77 -2.27
CA SER A 336 4.16 0.63 -1.87
C SER A 336 3.32 1.46 -2.86
N PHE A 337 3.27 1.06 -4.13
CA PHE A 337 2.48 1.72 -5.17
C PHE A 337 1.08 1.13 -5.34
N VAL A 338 0.74 0.05 -4.63
CA VAL A 338 -0.56 -0.64 -4.72
C VAL A 338 -1.38 -0.43 -3.45
N LEU A 339 -0.75 -0.63 -2.29
CA LEU A 339 -1.37 -0.56 -0.97
C LEU A 339 -2.16 0.75 -0.71
N PRO A 340 -1.66 1.96 -1.00
CA PRO A 340 -2.42 3.18 -0.74
C PRO A 340 -3.77 3.20 -1.49
N PHE A 341 -3.80 2.74 -2.74
CA PHE A 341 -5.03 2.71 -3.53
C PHE A 341 -5.99 1.64 -3.08
N PHE A 342 -5.49 0.50 -2.63
CA PHE A 342 -6.31 -0.53 -1.98
C PHE A 342 -6.97 0.03 -0.71
N VAL A 343 -6.22 0.78 0.10
CA VAL A 343 -6.74 1.43 1.31
C VAL A 343 -7.80 2.49 0.98
N LEU A 344 -7.56 3.37 -0.01
CA LEU A 344 -8.54 4.36 -0.47
C LEU A 344 -9.82 3.69 -1.01
N ALA A 345 -9.66 2.61 -1.77
CA ALA A 345 -10.77 1.82 -2.30
C ALA A 345 -11.53 1.07 -1.21
N SER A 346 -10.88 0.63 -0.13
CA SER A 346 -11.55 0.02 1.03
C SER A 346 -12.50 0.99 1.73
N VAL A 347 -12.09 2.25 1.89
CA VAL A 347 -12.92 3.30 2.49
C VAL A 347 -14.13 3.60 1.60
N ASP A 348 -13.93 3.78 0.30
CA ASP A 348 -15.01 4.02 -0.66
C ASP A 348 -15.94 2.79 -0.79
N GLY A 349 -15.38 1.58 -0.70
CA GLY A 349 -16.11 0.32 -0.71
C GLY A 349 -16.96 0.12 0.54
N TYR A 350 -16.43 0.50 1.71
CA TYR A 350 -17.18 0.51 2.96
C TYR A 350 -18.36 1.49 2.91
N ALA A 351 -18.13 2.70 2.37
CA ALA A 351 -19.19 3.70 2.19
C ALA A 351 -20.34 3.13 1.34
N ARG A 352 -19.99 2.47 0.22
CA ARG A 352 -20.98 1.85 -0.67
C ARG A 352 -21.73 0.70 0.01
N LEU A 353 -21.02 -0.16 0.74
CA LEU A 353 -21.64 -1.25 1.51
C LEU A 353 -22.68 -0.72 2.52
N ARG A 354 -22.38 0.40 3.19
CA ARG A 354 -23.32 1.04 4.14
C ARG A 354 -24.53 1.64 3.43
N GLN A 355 -24.33 2.29 2.27
CA GLN A 355 -25.41 2.84 1.47
C GLN A 355 -26.37 1.76 0.99
N TRP A 356 -25.87 0.64 0.45
CA TRP A 356 -26.68 -0.50 0.02
C TRP A 356 -27.58 -1.04 1.14
N ARG A 357 -27.06 -1.13 2.37
CA ARG A 357 -27.87 -1.57 3.50
C ARG A 357 -28.91 -0.57 3.96
N ALA A 358 -28.57 0.72 3.92
CA ALA A 358 -29.54 1.75 4.23
C ALA A 358 -30.69 1.71 3.22
N SER A 359 -30.42 1.47 1.93
CA SER A 359 -31.48 1.28 0.93
C SER A 359 -32.29 0.00 1.14
N GLU A 360 -31.67 -1.13 1.49
CA GLU A 360 -32.38 -2.39 1.78
C GLU A 360 -33.32 -2.26 3.00
N ALA A 361 -32.85 -1.59 4.06
CA ALA A 361 -33.66 -1.35 5.25
C ALA A 361 -34.88 -0.44 4.97
N ARG A 362 -34.75 0.51 4.04
CA ARG A 362 -35.85 1.38 3.61
C ARG A 362 -36.80 0.68 2.64
N GLY A 363 -36.28 -0.14 1.71
CA GLY A 363 -37.08 -0.87 0.73
C GLY A 363 -37.84 -2.08 1.30
N GLY A 364 -37.33 -2.70 2.37
CA GLY A 364 -37.98 -3.81 3.05
C GLY A 364 -39.17 -3.43 3.96
N GLY A 365 -39.36 -2.14 4.26
CA GLY A 365 -40.48 -1.64 5.06
C GLY A 365 -41.67 -1.09 4.24
N GLY A 366 -41.58 -1.14 2.91
CA GLY A 366 -42.54 -0.50 2.00
C GLY A 366 -43.37 -1.43 1.12
N VAL A 367 -43.28 -2.75 1.29
CA VAL A 367 -44.24 -3.66 0.65
C VAL A 367 -45.48 -3.66 1.53
N ARG A 368 -46.45 -2.81 1.18
CA ARG A 368 -47.86 -3.01 1.55
C ARG A 368 -48.15 -4.49 1.40
N ALA A 369 -48.70 -5.10 2.44
CA ALA A 369 -49.23 -6.45 2.41
C ALA A 369 -50.31 -6.56 1.32
N SER A 370 -49.91 -6.76 0.07
CA SER A 370 -50.75 -7.39 -0.93
C SER A 370 -50.64 -8.88 -0.64
N VAL A 371 -51.73 -9.43 -0.10
CA VAL A 371 -51.99 -10.86 0.00
C VAL A 371 -51.62 -11.51 -1.34
N VAL A 372 -50.54 -12.31 -1.35
CA VAL A 372 -50.22 -13.21 -2.46
C VAL A 372 -50.40 -14.64 -1.94
N PRO A 373 -51.13 -15.51 -2.67
CA PRO A 373 -51.43 -16.87 -2.21
C PRO A 373 -50.17 -17.72 -2.04
N SER A 374 -50.23 -18.60 -1.05
CA SER A 374 -49.25 -19.64 -0.72
C SER A 374 -48.92 -20.53 -1.92
N GLY A 375 -47.67 -20.48 -2.41
CA GLY A 375 -47.19 -21.41 -3.44
C GLY A 375 -45.83 -21.11 -4.11
N GLY A 376 -45.25 -19.92 -3.91
CA GLY A 376 -43.96 -19.56 -4.51
C GLY A 376 -42.73 -20.13 -3.78
N PRO A 377 -41.61 -20.42 -4.49
CA PRO A 377 -40.38 -20.88 -3.88
C PRO A 377 -39.90 -19.91 -2.80
N ARG A 378 -39.57 -20.46 -1.62
CA ARG A 378 -39.07 -19.68 -0.47
C ARG A 378 -37.93 -18.76 -0.95
N PRO A 379 -37.96 -17.46 -0.65
CA PRO A 379 -36.87 -16.56 -1.03
C PRO A 379 -35.56 -17.10 -0.42
N VAL A 380 -34.59 -17.37 -1.29
CA VAL A 380 -33.25 -17.83 -0.89
C VAL A 380 -32.70 -16.81 0.12
N PRO A 381 -32.24 -17.25 1.31
CA PRO A 381 -31.70 -16.32 2.29
C PRO A 381 -30.49 -15.60 1.69
N ARG A 382 -30.67 -14.34 1.31
CA ARG A 382 -29.54 -13.49 0.91
C ARG A 382 -28.60 -13.42 2.10
N LEU A 383 -27.40 -13.95 1.95
CA LEU A 383 -26.37 -13.94 2.99
C LEU A 383 -26.12 -12.48 3.38
N ARG A 384 -26.69 -12.02 4.49
CA ARG A 384 -26.55 -10.63 4.96
C ARG A 384 -25.15 -10.45 5.53
N VAL A 385 -24.17 -10.23 4.66
CA VAL A 385 -22.80 -9.87 5.06
C VAL A 385 -22.89 -8.61 5.90
N SER A 386 -22.32 -8.57 7.12
CA SER A 386 -22.33 -7.39 7.99
C SER A 386 -21.06 -6.53 7.84
N ALA A 387 -21.13 -5.19 7.83
CA ALA A 387 -19.99 -4.31 7.62
C ALA A 387 -18.99 -4.45 8.77
N THR A 388 -19.50 -4.70 9.98
CA THR A 388 -18.70 -5.10 11.13
C THR A 388 -18.02 -6.45 10.91
N ARG A 389 -18.73 -7.44 10.34
CA ARG A 389 -18.14 -8.75 10.01
C ARG A 389 -17.06 -8.65 8.92
N VAL A 390 -17.23 -7.75 7.95
CA VAL A 390 -16.21 -7.49 6.91
C VAL A 390 -14.93 -6.92 7.52
N LEU A 391 -15.06 -5.93 8.40
CA LEU A 391 -13.90 -5.37 9.12
C LEU A 391 -13.27 -6.43 10.05
N ALA A 392 -14.07 -7.20 10.79
CA ALA A 392 -13.58 -8.27 11.65
C ALA A 392 -12.84 -9.36 10.86
N PHE A 393 -13.35 -9.74 9.68
CA PHE A 393 -12.65 -10.64 8.77
C PHE A 393 -11.34 -10.04 8.29
N GLY A 394 -11.31 -8.75 7.93
CA GLY A 394 -10.07 -8.06 7.57
C GLY A 394 -9.02 -8.11 8.69
N PHE A 395 -9.43 -7.88 9.95
CA PHE A 395 -8.54 -8.01 11.10
C PHE A 395 -8.06 -9.46 11.31
N LEU A 396 -8.93 -10.46 11.15
CA LEU A 396 -8.53 -11.87 11.22
C LEU A 396 -7.51 -12.21 10.14
N ALA A 397 -7.82 -11.87 8.88
CA ALA A 397 -6.92 -12.10 7.75
C ALA A 397 -5.57 -11.40 7.97
N SER A 398 -5.60 -10.17 8.49
CA SER A 398 -4.41 -9.42 8.86
C SER A 398 -3.58 -10.15 9.90
N ALA A 399 -4.19 -10.64 10.99
CA ALA A 399 -3.48 -11.38 12.04
C ALA A 399 -2.84 -12.68 11.52
N VAL A 400 -3.60 -13.47 10.75
CA VAL A 400 -3.13 -14.75 10.19
C VAL A 400 -1.96 -14.55 9.21
N LEU A 401 -2.04 -13.54 8.34
CA LEU A 401 -0.98 -13.25 7.37
C LEU A 401 0.22 -12.54 8.01
N THR A 402 0.01 -11.74 9.06
CA THR A 402 1.10 -11.12 9.83
C THR A 402 1.93 -12.17 10.54
N ALA A 403 1.30 -13.20 11.12
CA ALA A 403 2.01 -14.31 11.76
C ALA A 403 3.00 -14.99 10.80
N ARG A 404 2.59 -15.24 9.55
CA ARG A 404 3.49 -15.76 8.51
C ARG A 404 4.57 -14.74 8.12
N THR A 405 4.23 -13.46 8.12
CA THR A 405 5.17 -12.36 7.84
C THR A 405 6.30 -12.39 8.86
N VAL A 406 6.00 -12.37 10.16
CA VAL A 406 7.01 -12.37 11.23
C VAL A 406 7.82 -13.67 11.22
N ASN A 407 7.17 -14.82 11.09
CA ASN A 407 7.84 -16.13 11.14
C ASN A 407 8.85 -16.32 10.00
N ASP A 408 8.47 -16.07 8.73
CA ASP A 408 9.40 -16.28 7.61
C ASP A 408 10.54 -15.26 7.58
N PHE A 409 10.41 -14.11 8.27
CA PHE A 409 11.49 -13.13 8.42
C PHE A 409 12.39 -13.38 9.64
N MET A 410 11.93 -14.18 10.60
CA MET A 410 12.68 -14.63 11.79
C MET A 410 13.47 -15.91 11.51
N VAL A 411 12.98 -16.76 10.61
CA VAL A 411 13.77 -17.87 10.06
C VAL A 411 14.64 -17.30 8.94
N THR A 412 15.95 -17.37 9.08
CA THR A 412 16.93 -16.99 8.05
C THR A 412 16.87 -17.93 6.85
N ARG A 413 15.78 -17.91 6.06
CA ARG A 413 15.67 -18.66 4.80
C ARG A 413 16.07 -17.76 3.64
N TRP A 414 17.34 -17.43 3.58
CA TRP A 414 17.97 -16.81 2.41
C TRP A 414 19.22 -17.58 1.99
N TRP A 415 19.25 -18.89 2.22
CA TRP A 415 20.19 -19.74 1.49
C TRP A 415 19.61 -20.00 0.09
N PRO A 416 20.33 -19.75 -1.00
CA PRO A 416 19.87 -19.95 -2.38
C PRO A 416 19.52 -21.41 -2.76
N ASN A 417 19.56 -22.35 -1.82
CA ASN A 417 19.45 -23.79 -2.09
C ASN A 417 18.17 -24.44 -1.54
N ASP A 418 17.21 -23.69 -1.01
CA ASP A 418 15.91 -24.26 -0.62
C ASP A 418 14.96 -24.32 -1.85
N ASP A 419 15.39 -25.02 -2.89
CA ASP A 419 14.52 -25.53 -3.95
C ASP A 419 13.76 -26.76 -3.39
N ARG A 420 12.50 -26.53 -3.01
CA ARG A 420 11.44 -27.54 -3.03
C ARG A 420 10.40 -27.17 -4.07
#